data_AF-A0A915I3X4-F1
#
_entry.id   AF-A0A915I3X4-F1
#
_cell.length_a   1.000
_cell.length_b   1.000
_cell.length_c   1.000
_cell.angle_alpha   90.00
_cell.angle_beta   90.00
_cell.angle_gamma   90.00
#
_symmetry.space_group_name_H-M   'P 1'
#
loop_
_entity.id
_entity.type
_entity.pdbx_description
1 polymer ?
#
loop_
_entity_poly.entity_id
_entity_poly.type
_entity_poly.pdbx_seq_one_letter_code
_entity_poly.pdbx_strand_id
1 'polypeptide(L)'
;MLIRSIFSNYDLSYLYCCLNLTLRYEILTPNVIPKSFMDGREAVKKMIEFLELESNLYRIGQSKCFFRAGVLAHLEEERDMKLSRLIVTFQAYCRLHLAKKMYAKRLQQNNALRIIQRNGCAYLKLRNWDWWRLFTKVKPLLEVTQHEEIIKEKEIALQNLKEQNVKHEDFIEDLKCRMQQVDDEKENLLEQLRIESENCAMLENAKSRLIDREQELRANLNELENRLEKENEKIDSLTDEKQKLQEIIQALEDQ
;
A
#
# COMPACT_ATOMS: atom_id res chain seq x y z
N MET A 1 -25.47 10.75 -39.02
CA MET A 1 -26.95 10.72 -39.12
C MET A 1 -27.56 9.33 -38.88
N LEU A 2 -26.94 8.22 -39.27
CA LEU A 2 -27.49 6.86 -39.09
C LEU A 2 -27.70 6.41 -37.63
N ILE A 3 -26.84 6.82 -36.70
CA ILE A 3 -26.96 6.42 -35.28
C ILE A 3 -28.19 7.05 -34.61
N ARG A 4 -28.58 8.28 -34.96
CA ARG A 4 -29.76 8.93 -34.37
C ARG A 4 -31.09 8.28 -34.79
N SER A 5 -31.16 7.70 -35.99
CA SER A 5 -32.38 7.03 -36.47
C SER A 5 -32.63 5.68 -35.79
N ILE A 6 -31.57 4.91 -35.51
CA ILE A 6 -31.68 3.59 -34.84
C ILE A 6 -32.01 3.72 -33.35
N PHE A 7 -31.55 4.80 -32.70
CA PHE A 7 -31.68 5.01 -31.26
C PHE A 7 -32.78 6.00 -30.84
N SER A 8 -33.63 6.45 -31.78
CA SER A 8 -34.71 7.42 -31.49
C SER A 8 -35.75 6.94 -30.47
N ASN A 9 -35.81 5.63 -30.20
CA ASN A 9 -36.72 5.01 -29.22
C ASN A 9 -36.01 4.53 -27.93
N TYR A 10 -34.73 4.85 -27.74
CA TYR A 10 -33.97 4.50 -26.55
C TYR A 10 -33.55 5.78 -25.83
N ASP A 11 -34.06 5.97 -24.61
CA ASP A 11 -33.68 7.10 -23.78
C ASP A 11 -32.19 7.03 -23.43
N LEU A 12 -31.42 8.05 -23.83
CA LEU A 12 -29.99 8.19 -23.54
C LEU A 12 -29.68 8.29 -22.03
N SER A 13 -30.71 8.48 -21.20
CA SER A 13 -30.65 8.45 -19.73
C SER A 13 -30.37 7.05 -19.15
N TYR A 14 -30.54 5.98 -19.93
CA TYR A 14 -30.39 4.58 -19.51
C TYR A 14 -29.13 3.92 -20.09
N LEU A 15 -28.05 4.70 -20.18
CA LEU A 15 -26.79 4.27 -20.73
C LEU A 15 -25.89 3.65 -19.66
N TYR A 16 -25.82 2.31 -19.62
CA TYR A 16 -24.96 1.62 -18.65
C TYR A 16 -23.71 1.07 -19.33
N CYS A 17 -22.54 1.33 -18.76
CA CYS A 17 -21.33 0.60 -19.11
C CYS A 17 -21.53 -0.88 -18.78
N CYS A 18 -21.14 -1.77 -19.70
CA CYS A 18 -21.34 -3.22 -19.52
C CYS A 18 -20.78 -3.72 -18.18
N LEU A 19 -19.61 -3.21 -17.74
CA LEU A 19 -19.00 -3.57 -16.46
C LEU A 19 -19.81 -3.11 -15.22
N ASN A 20 -20.39 -1.91 -15.28
CA ASN A 20 -21.22 -1.41 -14.18
C ASN A 20 -22.54 -2.18 -14.07
N LEU A 21 -23.10 -2.57 -15.22
CA LEU A 21 -24.31 -3.40 -15.26
C LEU A 21 -24.04 -4.77 -14.64
N THR A 22 -22.93 -5.41 -15.00
CA THR A 22 -22.59 -6.74 -14.48
C THR A 22 -22.43 -6.72 -12.97
N LEU A 23 -21.61 -5.80 -12.45
CA LEU A 23 -21.36 -5.68 -11.01
C LEU A 23 -22.63 -5.37 -10.20
N ARG A 24 -23.49 -4.49 -10.72
CA ARG A 24 -24.68 -4.01 -10.00
C ARG A 24 -25.79 -5.04 -9.93
N TYR A 25 -25.97 -5.84 -10.98
CA TYR A 25 -27.07 -6.80 -11.09
C TYR A 25 -26.63 -8.26 -10.94
N GLU A 26 -25.36 -8.55 -10.62
CA GLU A 26 -24.84 -9.90 -10.41
C GLU A 26 -25.64 -10.70 -9.37
N ILE A 27 -26.14 -10.02 -8.33
CA ILE A 27 -27.02 -10.62 -7.31
C ILE A 27 -28.32 -11.19 -7.89
N LEU A 28 -28.78 -10.69 -9.03
CA LEU A 28 -29.94 -11.24 -9.73
C LEU A 28 -29.59 -12.53 -10.48
N THR A 29 -28.34 -12.68 -10.93
CA THR A 29 -27.84 -13.75 -11.80
C THR A 29 -26.73 -14.57 -11.12
N PRO A 30 -27.03 -15.29 -10.03
CA PRO A 30 -26.00 -16.03 -9.29
C PRO A 30 -25.37 -17.12 -10.15
N ASN A 31 -24.04 -17.25 -10.10
CA ASN A 31 -23.25 -18.26 -10.80
C ASN A 31 -23.28 -18.22 -12.34
N VAL A 32 -23.84 -17.16 -12.94
CA VAL A 32 -23.89 -17.00 -14.40
C VAL A 32 -22.54 -16.54 -14.96
N ILE A 33 -21.86 -15.64 -14.25
CA ILE A 33 -20.53 -15.17 -14.61
C ILE A 33 -19.50 -16.05 -13.89
N PRO A 34 -18.55 -16.68 -14.61
CA PRO A 34 -17.49 -17.47 -13.98
C PRO A 34 -16.55 -16.55 -13.21
N LYS A 35 -15.89 -17.10 -12.18
CA LYS A 35 -14.89 -16.34 -11.39
C LYS A 35 -13.61 -16.02 -12.17
N SER A 36 -13.38 -16.67 -13.30
CA SER A 36 -12.31 -16.34 -14.23
C SER A 36 -12.64 -15.07 -15.02
N PHE A 37 -11.62 -14.40 -15.55
CA PHE A 37 -11.83 -13.22 -16.40
C PHE A 37 -12.77 -13.52 -17.57
N MET A 38 -13.74 -12.62 -17.80
CA MET A 38 -14.69 -12.66 -18.91
C MET A 38 -14.87 -11.24 -19.45
N ASP A 39 -14.98 -11.12 -20.78
CA ASP A 39 -15.28 -9.83 -21.41
C ASP A 39 -16.63 -9.27 -20.94
N GLY A 40 -16.67 -7.97 -20.63
CA GLY A 40 -17.85 -7.33 -20.04
C GLY A 40 -19.08 -7.42 -20.96
N ARG A 41 -18.90 -7.40 -22.29
CA ARG A 41 -20.02 -7.54 -23.23
C ARG A 41 -20.59 -8.95 -23.22
N GLU A 42 -19.72 -9.96 -23.20
CA GLU A 42 -20.14 -11.38 -23.12
C GLU A 42 -20.80 -11.70 -21.77
N ALA A 43 -20.29 -11.13 -20.68
CA ALA A 43 -20.92 -11.24 -19.36
C ALA A 43 -22.34 -10.67 -19.34
N VAL A 44 -22.55 -9.48 -19.93
CA VAL A 44 -23.90 -8.88 -20.06
C VAL A 44 -24.83 -9.76 -20.90
N LYS A 45 -24.35 -10.36 -22.01
CA LYS A 45 -25.18 -11.27 -22.81
C LYS A 45 -25.69 -12.46 -22.00
N LYS A 46 -24.79 -13.12 -21.25
CA LYS A 46 -25.15 -14.25 -20.39
C LYS A 46 -26.11 -13.85 -19.27
N MET A 47 -25.91 -12.68 -18.67
CA MET A 47 -26.84 -12.17 -17.66
C MET A 47 -28.23 -11.89 -18.24
N ILE A 48 -28.30 -11.27 -19.41
CA ILE A 48 -29.56 -10.96 -20.09
C ILE A 48 -30.30 -12.25 -20.50
N GLU A 49 -29.56 -13.25 -20.98
CA GLU A 49 -30.09 -14.58 -21.29
C GLU A 49 -30.66 -15.26 -20.04
N PHE A 50 -29.94 -15.22 -18.91
CA PHE A 50 -30.41 -15.77 -17.64
C PHE A 50 -31.61 -15.00 -17.06
N LEU A 51 -31.69 -13.69 -17.30
CA LEU A 51 -32.82 -12.84 -16.90
C LEU A 51 -34.00 -12.95 -17.87
N GLU A 52 -33.88 -13.74 -18.94
CA GLU A 52 -34.93 -13.98 -19.95
C GLU A 52 -35.53 -12.70 -20.53
N LEU A 53 -34.73 -11.64 -20.70
CA LEU A 53 -35.21 -10.37 -21.23
C LEU A 53 -35.48 -10.47 -22.73
N GLU A 54 -36.66 -10.01 -23.16
CA GLU A 54 -37.01 -9.98 -24.58
C GLU A 54 -36.07 -9.10 -25.40
N SER A 55 -35.73 -9.56 -26.61
CA SER A 55 -34.76 -8.90 -27.49
C SER A 55 -35.21 -7.54 -28.03
N ASN A 56 -36.48 -7.18 -27.93
CA ASN A 56 -37.03 -5.85 -28.24
C ASN A 56 -36.79 -4.82 -27.12
N LEU A 57 -36.48 -5.25 -25.89
CA LEU A 57 -36.36 -4.40 -24.69
C LEU A 57 -34.95 -3.83 -24.47
N TYR A 58 -33.93 -4.35 -25.15
CA TYR A 58 -32.54 -3.91 -24.97
C TYR A 58 -31.73 -3.89 -26.27
N ARG A 59 -30.61 -3.17 -26.27
CA ARG A 59 -29.59 -3.20 -27.34
C ARG A 59 -28.20 -3.21 -26.71
N ILE A 60 -27.35 -4.16 -27.09
CA ILE A 60 -25.97 -4.27 -26.59
C ILE A 60 -25.01 -3.65 -27.62
N GLY A 61 -24.39 -2.53 -27.26
CA GLY A 61 -23.29 -1.91 -28.00
C GLY A 61 -21.92 -2.48 -27.60
N GLN A 62 -20.84 -1.86 -28.07
CA GLN A 62 -19.48 -2.36 -27.82
C GLN A 62 -19.05 -2.23 -26.34
N SER A 63 -19.34 -1.10 -25.71
CA SER A 63 -18.98 -0.81 -24.30
C SER A 63 -20.19 -0.51 -23.41
N LYS A 64 -21.38 -0.43 -23.99
CA LYS A 64 -22.60 0.08 -23.35
C LYS A 64 -23.83 -0.75 -23.72
N CYS A 65 -24.74 -0.93 -22.77
CA CYS A 65 -26.05 -1.53 -22.97
C CYS A 65 -27.14 -0.45 -22.86
N PHE A 66 -28.13 -0.52 -23.74
CA PHE A 66 -29.28 0.37 -23.80
C PHE A 66 -30.53 -0.43 -23.46
N PHE A 67 -31.38 0.12 -22.61
CA PHE A 67 -32.66 -0.48 -22.24
C PHE A 67 -33.81 0.43 -22.65
N ARG A 68 -34.97 -0.16 -22.96
CA ARG A 68 -36.22 0.60 -23.04
C ARG A 68 -36.63 1.11 -21.67
N ALA A 69 -37.46 2.14 -21.66
CA ALA A 69 -38.04 2.69 -20.44
C ALA A 69 -38.73 1.59 -19.61
N GLY A 70 -38.56 1.66 -18.27
CA GLY A 70 -39.16 0.73 -17.32
C GLY A 70 -38.34 -0.54 -17.02
N VAL A 71 -37.51 -1.03 -17.95
CA VAL A 71 -36.76 -2.28 -17.76
C VAL A 71 -35.78 -2.19 -16.59
N LEU A 72 -35.00 -1.10 -16.51
CA LEU A 72 -34.06 -0.91 -15.41
C LEU A 72 -34.77 -0.67 -14.08
N ALA A 73 -35.93 0.00 -14.08
CA ALA A 73 -36.70 0.18 -12.85
C ALA A 73 -37.16 -1.17 -12.28
N HIS A 74 -37.62 -2.07 -13.16
CA HIS A 74 -37.98 -3.43 -12.77
C HIS A 74 -36.78 -4.24 -12.24
N LEU A 75 -35.63 -4.17 -12.91
CA LEU A 75 -34.40 -4.84 -12.44
C LEU A 75 -33.91 -4.27 -11.10
N GLU A 76 -34.03 -2.97 -10.87
CA GLU A 76 -33.69 -2.35 -9.59
C GLU A 76 -34.62 -2.84 -8.46
N GLU A 77 -35.92 -2.93 -8.72
CA GLU A 77 -36.91 -3.42 -7.75
C GLU A 77 -36.64 -4.88 -7.34
N GLU A 78 -36.40 -5.76 -8.32
CA GLU A 78 -36.02 -7.16 -8.06
C GLU A 78 -34.72 -7.25 -7.25
N ARG A 79 -33.75 -6.38 -7.54
CA ARG A 79 -32.48 -6.34 -6.82
C ARG A 79 -32.70 -5.91 -5.38
N ASP A 80 -33.47 -4.86 -5.16
CA ASP A 80 -33.74 -4.31 -3.82
C ASP A 80 -34.52 -5.31 -2.95
N MET A 81 -35.42 -6.11 -3.56
CA MET A 81 -36.10 -7.20 -2.87
C MET A 81 -35.11 -8.30 -2.41
N LYS A 82 -34.17 -8.72 -3.26
CA LYS A 82 -33.12 -9.69 -2.85
C LYS A 82 -32.19 -9.12 -1.78
N LEU A 83 -31.72 -7.88 -1.96
CA LEU A 83 -30.85 -7.21 -1.00
C LEU A 83 -31.52 -7.05 0.36
N SER A 84 -32.79 -6.66 0.40
CA SER A 84 -33.55 -6.50 1.64
C SER A 84 -33.58 -7.79 2.46
N ARG A 85 -33.81 -8.94 1.82
CA ARG A 85 -33.79 -10.26 2.50
C ARG A 85 -32.41 -10.59 3.07
N LEU A 86 -31.34 -10.32 2.32
CA LEU A 86 -29.97 -10.53 2.79
C LEU A 86 -29.63 -9.61 3.97
N ILE A 87 -30.00 -8.33 3.90
CA ILE A 87 -29.76 -7.36 4.96
C ILE A 87 -30.50 -7.77 6.24
N VAL A 88 -31.77 -8.16 6.15
CA VAL A 88 -32.53 -8.62 7.32
C VAL A 88 -31.87 -9.84 7.96
N THR A 89 -31.44 -10.80 7.14
CA THR A 89 -30.74 -12.01 7.61
C THR A 89 -29.42 -11.65 8.30
N PHE A 90 -28.59 -10.81 7.67
CA PHE A 90 -27.34 -10.34 8.24
C PHE A 90 -27.56 -9.61 9.57
N GLN A 91 -28.51 -8.68 9.62
CA GLN A 91 -28.84 -7.97 10.85
C GLN A 91 -29.32 -8.92 11.96
N ALA A 92 -30.09 -9.96 11.63
CA ALA A 92 -30.51 -10.98 12.59
C ALA A 92 -29.30 -11.72 13.17
N TYR A 93 -28.32 -12.11 12.35
CA TYR A 93 -27.06 -12.71 12.80
C TYR A 93 -26.27 -11.78 13.73
N CYS A 94 -26.12 -10.50 13.37
CA CYS A 94 -25.44 -9.51 14.21
C CYS A 94 -26.13 -9.35 15.57
N ARG A 95 -27.46 -9.20 15.58
CA ARG A 95 -28.25 -9.08 16.82
C ARG A 95 -28.12 -10.33 17.69
N LEU A 96 -28.16 -11.52 17.10
CA LEU A 96 -27.96 -12.78 17.82
C LEU A 96 -26.57 -12.86 18.45
N HIS A 97 -25.53 -12.50 17.70
CA HIS A 97 -24.15 -12.52 18.21
C HIS A 97 -23.99 -11.60 19.41
N LEU A 98 -24.50 -10.36 19.32
CA LEU A 98 -24.50 -9.40 20.42
C LEU A 98 -25.31 -9.91 21.62
N ALA A 99 -26.49 -10.45 21.39
CA ALA A 99 -27.34 -11.00 22.44
C ALA A 99 -26.65 -12.16 23.18
N LYS A 100 -25.98 -13.07 22.48
CA LYS A 100 -25.19 -14.16 23.10
C LYS A 100 -24.08 -13.63 23.99
N LYS A 101 -23.33 -12.62 23.53
CA LYS A 101 -22.25 -11.99 24.32
C LYS A 101 -22.81 -11.30 25.57
N MET A 102 -23.91 -10.56 25.44
CA MET A 102 -24.58 -9.92 26.57
C MET A 102 -25.14 -10.94 27.57
N TYR A 103 -25.72 -12.02 27.08
CA TYR A 103 -26.26 -13.11 27.90
C TYR A 103 -25.16 -13.77 28.72
N ALA A 104 -24.03 -14.14 28.10
CA ALA A 104 -22.90 -14.74 28.80
C ALA A 104 -22.39 -13.85 29.95
N LYS A 105 -22.22 -12.54 29.68
CA LYS A 105 -21.85 -11.55 30.71
C LYS A 105 -22.89 -11.50 31.84
N ARG A 106 -24.18 -11.45 31.51
CA ARG A 106 -25.26 -11.43 32.52
C ARG A 106 -25.31 -12.71 33.34
N LEU A 107 -25.08 -13.87 32.73
CA LEU A 107 -25.04 -15.16 33.42
C LEU A 107 -23.90 -15.20 34.44
N GLN A 108 -22.69 -14.78 34.04
CA GLN A 108 -21.55 -14.67 34.93
C GLN A 108 -21.84 -13.73 36.11
N GLN A 109 -22.40 -12.55 35.83
CA GLN A 109 -22.79 -11.58 36.85
C GLN A 109 -23.86 -12.14 37.80
N ASN A 110 -24.86 -12.86 37.29
CA ASN A 110 -25.91 -13.46 38.11
C ASN A 110 -25.34 -14.55 39.04
N ASN A 111 -24.44 -15.40 38.52
CA ASN A 111 -23.77 -16.41 39.33
C ASN A 111 -22.93 -15.77 40.45
N ALA A 112 -22.14 -14.74 40.13
CA ALA A 112 -21.38 -13.98 41.13
C ALA A 112 -22.30 -13.34 42.17
N LEU A 113 -23.39 -12.71 41.74
CA LEU A 113 -24.40 -12.10 42.62
C LEU A 113 -24.98 -13.13 43.59
N ARG A 114 -25.37 -14.31 43.11
CA ARG A 114 -25.92 -15.40 43.95
C ARG A 114 -24.93 -15.84 45.01
N ILE A 115 -23.65 -15.99 44.65
CA ILE A 115 -22.59 -16.37 45.60
C ILE A 115 -22.43 -15.29 46.67
N ILE A 116 -22.35 -14.03 46.28
CA ILE A 116 -22.20 -12.89 47.20
C ILE A 116 -23.41 -12.80 48.14
N GLN A 117 -24.63 -12.88 47.60
CA GLN A 117 -25.86 -12.84 48.40
C GLN A 117 -25.92 -14.01 49.40
N ARG A 118 -25.64 -15.23 48.95
CA ARG A 118 -25.61 -16.42 49.82
C ARG A 118 -24.58 -16.26 50.94
N ASN A 119 -23.37 -15.79 50.62
CA ASN A 119 -22.34 -15.52 51.61
C ASN A 119 -22.73 -14.39 52.58
N GLY A 120 -23.34 -13.32 52.08
CA GLY A 120 -23.85 -12.23 52.91
C GLY A 120 -24.90 -12.70 53.90
N CYS A 121 -25.87 -13.50 53.45
CA CYS A 121 -26.87 -14.11 54.33
C CYS A 121 -26.24 -15.07 55.35
N ALA A 122 -25.26 -15.89 54.95
CA ALA A 122 -24.54 -16.76 55.87
C ALA A 122 -23.76 -15.97 56.92
N TYR A 123 -23.05 -14.91 56.52
CA TYR A 123 -22.33 -14.02 57.42
C TYR A 123 -23.26 -13.34 58.43
N LEU A 124 -24.42 -12.85 58.00
CA LEU A 124 -25.39 -12.23 58.91
C LEU A 124 -25.89 -13.21 59.99
N LYS A 125 -25.97 -14.50 59.69
CA LYS A 125 -26.27 -15.55 60.68
C LYS A 125 -25.08 -15.83 61.61
N LEU A 126 -23.86 -15.86 61.05
CA LEU A 126 -22.64 -16.24 61.79
C LEU A 126 -22.07 -15.11 62.67
N ARG A 127 -22.22 -13.84 62.28
CA ARG A 127 -21.51 -12.71 62.91
C ARG A 127 -21.74 -12.57 64.42
N ASN A 128 -22.94 -12.92 64.89
CA ASN A 128 -23.32 -12.82 66.30
C ASN A 128 -23.16 -14.16 67.05
N TRP A 129 -22.77 -15.23 66.36
CA TRP A 129 -22.61 -16.55 66.96
C TRP A 129 -21.31 -16.62 67.76
N ASP A 130 -21.38 -17.05 69.02
CA ASP A 130 -20.24 -16.96 69.94
C ASP A 130 -19.04 -17.82 69.53
N TRP A 131 -19.27 -19.01 68.98
CA TRP A 131 -18.20 -19.86 68.45
C TRP A 131 -17.45 -19.21 67.28
N TRP A 132 -18.17 -18.50 66.41
CA TRP A 132 -17.55 -17.75 65.32
C TRP A 132 -16.72 -16.57 65.83
N ARG A 133 -17.21 -15.85 66.86
CA ARG A 133 -16.47 -14.76 67.51
C ARG A 133 -15.21 -15.25 68.22
N LEU A 134 -15.26 -16.42 68.84
CA LEU A 134 -14.08 -17.05 69.44
C LEU A 134 -13.06 -17.39 68.35
N PHE A 135 -13.51 -18.07 67.29
CA PHE A 135 -12.66 -18.46 66.16
C PHE A 135 -11.96 -17.25 65.51
N THR A 136 -12.67 -16.15 65.24
CA THR A 136 -12.07 -14.96 64.62
C THR A 136 -11.05 -14.24 65.50
N LYS A 137 -11.14 -14.37 66.83
CA LYS A 137 -10.12 -13.85 67.76
C LYS A 137 -8.91 -14.77 67.90
N VAL A 138 -9.13 -16.08 67.87
CA VAL A 138 -8.06 -17.07 68.06
C VAL A 138 -7.26 -17.29 66.78
N LYS A 139 -7.91 -17.32 65.61
CA LYS A 139 -7.24 -17.60 64.32
C LYS A 139 -6.04 -16.69 64.04
N PRO A 140 -6.10 -15.36 64.21
CA PRO A 140 -4.93 -14.50 63.97
C PRO A 140 -3.76 -14.76 64.92
N LEU A 141 -3.99 -15.33 66.12
CA LEU A 141 -2.92 -15.66 67.06
C LEU A 141 -2.13 -16.91 66.63
N LEU A 142 -2.59 -17.62 65.60
CA LEU A 142 -1.88 -18.76 65.03
C LEU A 142 -0.85 -18.25 64.01
N GLU A 143 0.41 -18.15 64.44
CA GLU A 143 1.56 -17.64 63.67
C GLU A 143 1.65 -18.25 62.26
N VAL A 144 1.36 -19.54 62.13
CA VAL A 144 1.38 -20.28 60.86
C VAL A 144 0.46 -19.67 59.80
N THR A 145 -0.72 -19.16 60.21
CA THR A 145 -1.71 -18.62 59.25
C THR A 145 -1.29 -17.27 58.67
N GLN A 146 -0.61 -16.43 59.45
CA GLN A 146 -0.12 -15.14 58.95
C GLN A 146 1.10 -15.34 58.04
N HIS A 147 2.00 -16.25 58.41
CA HIS A 147 3.18 -16.53 57.59
C HIS A 147 2.83 -17.15 56.24
N GLU A 148 1.86 -18.07 56.16
CA GLU A 148 1.43 -18.64 54.88
C GLU A 148 0.84 -17.60 53.92
N GLU A 149 0.03 -16.66 54.40
CA GLU A 149 -0.54 -15.59 53.55
C GLU A 149 0.56 -14.66 53.03
N ILE A 150 1.49 -14.25 53.91
CA ILE A 150 2.62 -13.39 53.52
C ILE A 150 3.55 -14.12 52.53
N ILE A 151 3.85 -15.40 52.76
CA ILE A 151 4.68 -16.20 51.85
C ILE A 151 4.01 -16.28 50.48
N LYS A 152 2.71 -16.58 50.41
CA LYS A 152 1.97 -16.62 49.13
C LYS A 152 1.99 -15.28 48.40
N GLU A 153 1.77 -14.18 49.10
CA GLU A 153 1.86 -12.83 48.50
C GLU A 153 3.26 -12.54 47.96
N LYS A 154 4.30 -12.91 48.74
CA LYS A 154 5.70 -12.75 48.32
C LYS A 154 6.05 -13.66 47.15
N GLU A 155 5.55 -14.89 47.10
CA GLU A 155 5.75 -15.83 45.99
C GLU A 155 5.12 -15.30 44.70
N ILE A 156 3.89 -14.78 44.76
CA ILE A 156 3.23 -14.16 43.59
C ILE A 156 4.01 -12.92 43.13
N ALA A 157 4.42 -12.06 44.05
CA ALA A 157 5.21 -10.87 43.71
C ALA A 157 6.56 -11.24 43.08
N LEU A 158 7.24 -12.25 43.63
CA LEU A 158 8.50 -12.75 43.14
C LEU A 158 8.35 -13.40 41.76
N GLN A 159 7.26 -14.13 41.53
CA GLN A 159 6.95 -14.70 40.22
C GLN A 159 6.69 -13.62 39.18
N ASN A 160 5.89 -12.59 39.51
CA ASN A 160 5.67 -11.45 38.63
C ASN A 160 6.96 -10.70 38.30
N LEU A 161 7.84 -10.49 39.29
CA LEU A 161 9.14 -9.87 39.09
C LEU A 161 10.05 -10.72 38.20
N LYS A 162 10.07 -12.05 38.37
CA LYS A 162 10.81 -12.95 37.49
C LYS A 162 10.32 -12.87 36.04
N GLU A 163 9.00 -12.89 35.82
CA GLU A 163 8.43 -12.76 34.48
C GLU A 163 8.75 -11.41 33.83
N GLN A 164 8.75 -10.32 34.60
CA GLN A 164 9.18 -9.01 34.11
C GLN A 164 10.67 -8.98 33.79
N ASN A 165 11.50 -9.58 34.66
CA ASN A 165 12.94 -9.61 34.46
C ASN A 165 13.32 -10.37 33.18
N VAL A 166 12.70 -11.53 32.92
CA VAL A 166 12.91 -12.29 31.67
C VAL A 166 12.55 -11.44 30.45
N LYS A 167 11.41 -10.73 30.47
CA LYS A 167 11.02 -9.84 29.37
C LYS A 167 12.02 -8.69 29.16
N HIS A 168 12.58 -8.15 30.23
CA HIS A 168 13.60 -7.11 30.15
C HIS A 168 14.93 -7.66 29.63
N GLU A 169 15.34 -8.86 30.04
CA GLU A 169 16.51 -9.55 29.52
C GLU A 169 16.39 -9.81 28.02
N ASP A 170 15.25 -10.35 27.56
CA ASP A 170 14.97 -10.57 26.14
C ASP A 170 15.03 -9.25 25.34
N PHE A 171 14.45 -8.18 25.88
CA PHE A 171 14.45 -6.86 25.25
C PHE A 171 15.86 -6.24 25.17
N ILE A 172 16.67 -6.40 26.22
CA ILE A 172 18.06 -5.95 26.22
C ILE A 172 18.86 -6.73 25.17
N GLU A 173 18.64 -8.03 25.03
CA GLU A 173 19.36 -8.86 24.07
C GLU A 173 18.99 -8.50 22.62
N ASP A 174 17.72 -8.24 22.33
CA ASP A 174 17.27 -7.73 21.03
C ASP A 174 17.91 -6.36 20.70
N LEU A 175 17.96 -5.45 21.69
CA LEU A 175 18.61 -4.15 21.54
C LEU A 175 20.11 -4.27 21.27
N LYS A 176 20.82 -5.19 21.95
CA LYS A 176 22.24 -5.44 21.68
C LYS A 176 22.46 -5.96 20.26
N CYS A 177 21.67 -6.94 19.83
CA CYS A 177 21.74 -7.46 18.45
C CYS A 177 21.54 -6.34 17.43
N ARG A 178 20.56 -5.46 17.67
CA ARG A 178 20.28 -4.33 16.79
C ARG A 178 21.37 -3.25 16.82
N MET A 179 21.97 -2.99 17.98
CA MET A 179 23.12 -2.09 18.07
C MET A 179 24.30 -2.62 17.25
N GLN A 180 24.59 -3.92 17.37
CA GLN A 180 25.67 -4.54 16.61
C GLN A 180 25.44 -4.46 15.09
N GLN A 181 24.21 -4.70 14.63
CA GLN A 181 23.85 -4.53 13.21
C GLN A 181 24.12 -3.10 12.71
N VAL A 182 23.75 -2.08 13.52
CA VAL A 182 23.97 -0.68 13.15
C VAL A 182 25.45 -0.32 13.15
N ASP A 183 26.24 -0.87 14.08
CA ASP A 183 27.69 -0.67 14.08
C ASP A 183 28.35 -1.31 12.85
N ASP A 184 27.95 -2.53 12.47
CA ASP A 184 28.42 -3.20 11.25
C ASP A 184 28.04 -2.41 9.99
N GLU A 185 26.80 -1.90 9.91
CA GLU A 185 26.35 -1.04 8.79
C GLU A 185 27.16 0.26 8.72
N LYS A 186 27.44 0.88 9.86
CA LYS A 186 28.25 2.10 9.96
C LYS A 186 29.68 1.85 9.48
N GLU A 187 30.31 0.75 9.88
CA GLU A 187 31.66 0.40 9.42
C GLU A 187 31.69 0.18 7.90
N ASN A 188 30.70 -0.53 7.35
CA ASN A 188 30.57 -0.74 5.92
C ASN A 188 30.39 0.58 5.14
N LEU A 189 29.55 1.50 5.63
CA LEU A 189 29.34 2.80 5.01
C LEU A 189 30.60 3.69 5.07
N LEU A 190 31.36 3.64 6.17
CA LEU A 190 32.62 4.37 6.28
C LEU A 190 33.66 3.85 5.27
N GLU A 191 33.73 2.54 5.07
CA GLU A 191 34.63 1.96 4.06
C GLU A 191 34.21 2.32 2.63
N GLN A 192 32.90 2.26 2.33
CA GLN A 192 32.38 2.71 1.03
C GLN A 192 32.69 4.18 0.78
N LEU A 193 32.53 5.04 1.79
CA LEU A 193 32.85 6.46 1.70
C LEU A 193 34.34 6.70 1.42
N ARG A 194 35.22 5.90 2.05
CA ARG A 194 36.67 5.96 1.82
C ARG A 194 37.01 5.62 0.37
N ILE A 195 36.46 4.51 -0.14
CA ILE A 195 36.65 4.07 -1.53
C ILE A 195 36.16 5.14 -2.52
N GLU A 196 34.97 5.70 -2.30
CA GLU A 196 34.43 6.75 -3.16
C GLU A 196 35.25 8.04 -3.12
N SER A 197 35.82 8.39 -1.96
CA SER A 197 36.73 9.54 -1.85
C SER A 197 38.02 9.32 -2.65
N GLU A 198 38.58 8.11 -2.62
CA GLU A 198 39.76 7.76 -3.43
C GLU A 198 39.43 7.79 -4.93
N ASN A 199 38.28 7.24 -5.32
CA ASN A 199 37.79 7.28 -6.70
C ASN A 199 37.60 8.72 -7.20
N CYS A 200 36.99 9.60 -6.39
CA CYS A 200 36.84 11.01 -6.71
C CYS A 200 38.20 11.69 -6.94
N ALA A 201 39.17 11.46 -6.05
CA ALA A 201 40.52 12.02 -6.20
C ALA A 201 41.22 11.51 -7.47
N MET A 202 41.06 10.23 -7.83
CA MET A 202 41.58 9.70 -9.09
C MET A 202 40.93 10.36 -10.32
N LEU A 203 39.61 10.54 -10.30
CA LEU A 203 38.87 11.21 -11.37
C LEU A 203 39.27 12.69 -11.52
N GLU A 204 39.47 13.41 -10.42
CA GLU A 204 39.96 14.79 -10.42
C GLU A 204 41.36 14.89 -11.04
N ASN A 205 42.27 13.98 -10.68
CA ASN A 205 43.60 13.91 -11.27
C ASN A 205 43.56 13.59 -12.77
N ALA A 206 42.71 12.65 -13.19
CA ALA A 206 42.51 12.32 -14.60
C ALA A 206 41.94 13.51 -15.39
N LYS A 207 40.96 14.22 -14.81
CA LYS A 207 40.39 15.44 -15.37
C LYS A 207 41.44 16.52 -15.55
N SER A 208 42.31 16.75 -14.56
CA SER A 208 43.41 17.72 -14.67
C SER A 208 44.32 17.40 -15.85
N ARG A 209 44.74 16.14 -16.01
CA ARG A 209 45.58 15.71 -17.14
C ARG A 209 44.91 15.91 -18.49
N LEU A 210 43.60 15.66 -18.57
CA LEU A 210 42.84 15.90 -19.81
C LEU A 210 42.74 17.39 -20.14
N ILE A 211 42.57 18.26 -19.14
CA ILE A 211 42.58 19.71 -19.32
C ILE A 211 43.94 20.18 -19.83
N ASP A 212 45.05 19.72 -19.23
CA ASP A 212 46.41 20.07 -19.67
C ASP A 212 46.63 19.62 -21.13
N ARG A 213 46.20 18.40 -21.46
CA ARG A 213 46.31 17.86 -22.83
C ARG A 213 45.44 18.63 -23.83
N GLU A 214 44.26 19.07 -23.42
CA GLU A 214 43.38 19.90 -24.24
C GLU A 214 44.04 21.26 -24.52
N GLN A 215 44.67 21.89 -23.53
CA GLN A 215 45.39 23.15 -23.69
C GLN A 215 46.58 23.01 -24.66
N GLU A 216 47.37 21.94 -24.54
CA GLU A 216 48.46 21.65 -25.48
C GLU A 216 47.95 21.49 -26.91
N LEU A 217 46.87 20.72 -27.12
CA LEU A 217 46.30 20.50 -28.44
C LEU A 217 45.71 21.79 -29.03
N ARG A 218 45.07 22.63 -28.22
CA ARG A 218 44.59 23.97 -28.62
C ARG A 218 45.74 24.88 -29.04
N ALA A 219 46.86 24.88 -28.30
CA ALA A 219 48.04 25.65 -28.67
C ALA A 219 48.64 25.18 -30.01
N ASN A 220 48.76 23.87 -30.20
CA ASN A 220 49.24 23.29 -31.46
C ASN A 220 48.31 23.61 -32.64
N LEU A 221 46.99 23.57 -32.44
CA LEU A 221 46.02 23.96 -33.45
C LEU A 221 46.19 25.43 -33.85
N ASN A 222 46.26 26.35 -32.87
CA ASN A 222 46.48 27.77 -33.14
C ASN A 222 47.81 28.01 -33.90
N GLU A 223 48.88 27.28 -33.58
CA GLU A 223 50.15 27.38 -34.31
C GLU A 223 50.01 26.91 -35.77
N LEU A 224 49.32 25.77 -35.99
CA LEU A 224 49.06 25.25 -37.32
C LEU A 224 48.14 26.16 -38.14
N GLU A 225 47.12 26.76 -37.52
CA GLU A 225 46.24 27.76 -38.13
C GLU A 225 47.03 29.00 -38.58
N ASN A 226 47.88 29.56 -37.71
CA ASN A 226 48.77 30.68 -38.06
C ASN A 226 49.76 30.34 -39.19
N ARG A 227 50.27 29.09 -39.21
CA ARG A 227 51.15 28.62 -40.30
C ARG A 227 50.38 28.48 -41.61
N LEU A 228 49.15 27.96 -41.56
CA LEU A 228 48.28 27.84 -42.73
C LEU A 228 47.93 29.22 -43.30
N GLU A 229 47.62 30.19 -42.44
CA GLU A 229 47.35 31.58 -42.84
C GLU A 229 48.55 32.19 -43.58
N LYS A 230 49.77 32.03 -43.05
CA LYS A 230 51.00 32.49 -43.74
C LYS A 230 51.23 31.80 -45.09
N GLU A 231 50.94 30.52 -45.21
CA GLU A 231 51.05 29.82 -46.50
C GLU A 231 49.95 30.28 -47.47
N ASN A 232 48.74 30.59 -47.00
CA ASN A 232 47.68 31.18 -47.82
C ASN A 232 48.08 32.58 -48.32
N GLU A 233 48.64 33.45 -47.46
CA GLU A 233 49.17 34.77 -47.88
C GLU A 233 50.26 34.63 -48.96
N LYS A 234 51.14 33.63 -48.83
CA LYS A 234 52.13 33.32 -49.87
C LYS A 234 51.48 32.86 -51.17
N ILE A 235 50.50 31.96 -51.09
CA ILE A 235 49.74 31.52 -52.26
C ILE A 235 49.10 32.73 -52.94
N ASP A 236 48.42 33.60 -52.19
CA ASP A 236 47.80 34.82 -52.68
C ASP A 236 48.83 35.71 -53.40
N SER A 237 49.99 35.95 -52.78
CA SER A 237 51.09 36.73 -53.38
C SER A 237 51.64 36.10 -54.67
N LEU A 238 51.78 34.77 -54.71
CA LEU A 238 52.23 34.04 -55.89
C LEU A 238 51.16 34.03 -56.99
N THR A 239 49.87 34.00 -56.64
CA THR A 239 48.78 34.17 -57.61
C THR A 239 48.75 35.59 -58.17
N ASP A 240 48.99 36.62 -57.36
CA ASP A 240 49.09 38.00 -57.82
C ASP A 240 50.30 38.20 -58.75
N GLU A 241 51.47 37.66 -58.38
CA GLU A 241 52.66 37.66 -59.24
C GLU A 241 52.40 36.89 -60.55
N LYS A 242 51.76 35.73 -60.47
CA LYS A 242 51.37 34.96 -61.65
C LYS A 242 50.41 35.74 -62.54
N GLN A 243 49.41 36.44 -61.98
CA GLN A 243 48.49 37.29 -62.74
C GLN A 243 49.23 38.43 -63.44
N LYS A 244 50.12 39.15 -62.74
CA LYS A 244 50.95 40.20 -63.34
C LYS A 244 51.84 39.67 -64.47
N LEU A 245 52.46 38.50 -64.27
CA LEU A 245 53.27 37.85 -65.30
C LEU A 245 52.40 37.41 -66.49
N GLN A 246 51.19 36.92 -66.24
CA GLN A 246 50.23 36.60 -67.29
C GLN A 246 49.78 37.86 -68.06
N GLU A 247 49.52 38.98 -67.38
CA GLU A 247 49.23 40.27 -68.02
C GLU A 247 50.40 40.78 -68.87
N ILE A 248 51.64 40.62 -68.39
CA ILE A 248 52.85 40.97 -69.16
C ILE A 248 52.99 40.07 -70.39
N ILE A 249 52.77 38.75 -70.25
CA ILE A 249 52.79 37.82 -71.38
C ILE A 249 51.71 38.19 -72.39
N GLN A 250 50.48 38.46 -71.93
CA GLN A 250 49.37 38.89 -72.78
C GLN A 250 49.71 40.19 -73.53
N ALA A 251 50.30 41.18 -72.84
CA ALA A 251 50.72 42.44 -73.46
C ALA A 251 51.87 42.28 -74.47
N LEU A 252 52.73 41.26 -74.31
CA LEU A 252 53.79 40.92 -75.26
C LEU A 252 53.28 40.08 -76.43
N GLU A 253 52.24 39.27 -76.23
CA GLU A 253 51.57 38.50 -77.28
C GLU A 253 50.67 39.40 -78.17
N ASP A 254 50.16 40.52 -77.64
CA ASP A 254 49.35 41.52 -78.35
C ASP A 254 50.19 42.63 -79.06
N GLN A 255 51.53 42.50 -79.10
CA GLN A 255 52.47 43.34 -79.90
C GLN A 255 52.98 42.59 -81.14
#